data_AF-A0A3N9NAL1-F1
#
_entry.id   AF-A0A3N9NAL1-F1
#
_cell.length_a   1.000
_cell.length_b   1.000
_cell.length_c   1.000
_cell.angle_alpha   90.00
_cell.angle_beta   90.00
_cell.angle_gamma   90.00
#
_symmetry.space_group_name_H-M   'P 1'
#
loop_
_entity.id
_entity.type
_entity.pdbx_description
1 polymer ?
#
loop_
_entity_poly.entity_id
_entity_poly.type
_entity_poly.pdbx_seq_one_letter_code
_entity_poly.pdbx_strand_id
1 'polypeptide(L)'
;MAVTRFVHFGALPDDLKNKLEKCAWVNAKYQQSTVPGTATADIFEMCKTWYAEAGFEDEWKKHHQGGAIGYNDREYVIYPGIKEVVRDKQAFAWNPTITGAKIEDTIIAYKDGFEVVTKTGDWPVIDVELDGKVYPQPDILIR
;
A
#
# COMPACT_ATOMS: atom_id res chain seq x y z
N MET A 1 -2.91 -13.88 4.67
CA MET A 1 -2.05 -12.90 3.96
C MET A 1 -2.65 -12.59 2.61
N ALA A 2 -2.39 -11.39 2.09
CA ALA A 2 -2.83 -10.93 0.77
C ALA A 2 -1.65 -10.28 0.02
N VAL A 3 -1.60 -10.47 -1.29
CA VAL A 3 -0.55 -9.96 -2.17
C VAL A 3 -1.10 -9.82 -3.58
N THR A 4 -0.76 -8.73 -4.27
CA THR A 4 -1.04 -8.55 -5.71
C THR A 4 0.27 -8.33 -6.46
N ARG A 5 0.41 -8.97 -7.61
CA ARG A 5 1.58 -8.88 -8.50
C ARG A 5 1.12 -8.81 -9.95
N PHE A 6 1.82 -8.02 -10.77
CA PHE A 6 1.48 -7.83 -12.18
C PHE A 6 2.57 -8.37 -13.10
N VAL A 7 2.15 -9.06 -14.15
CA VAL A 7 3.00 -9.46 -15.28
C VAL A 7 2.48 -8.77 -16.53
N HIS A 8 3.37 -8.20 -17.32
CA HIS A 8 3.02 -7.57 -18.60
C HIS A 8 3.86 -8.19 -19.73
N PHE A 9 3.21 -8.52 -20.84
CA PHE A 9 3.86 -9.08 -22.02
C PHE A 9 4.16 -7.99 -23.05
N GLY A 10 5.40 -7.94 -23.51
CA GLY A 10 5.87 -6.88 -24.42
C GLY A 10 6.09 -5.53 -23.74
N ALA A 11 6.25 -4.48 -24.55
CA ALA A 11 6.61 -3.14 -24.07
C ALA A 11 5.54 -2.57 -23.12
N LEU A 12 5.97 -2.12 -21.94
CA LEU A 12 5.08 -1.56 -20.93
C LEU A 12 4.60 -0.16 -21.36
N PRO A 13 3.28 0.11 -21.41
CA PRO A 13 2.78 1.45 -21.69
C PRO A 13 3.17 2.46 -20.60
N ASP A 14 3.59 3.66 -21.00
CA ASP A 14 4.04 4.71 -20.07
C ASP A 14 2.97 5.11 -19.04
N ASP A 15 1.71 5.16 -19.45
CA ASP A 15 0.59 5.46 -18.55
C ASP A 15 0.45 4.40 -17.44
N LEU A 16 0.60 3.11 -17.78
CA LEU A 16 0.52 2.02 -16.81
C LEU A 16 1.71 2.07 -15.85
N LYS A 17 2.92 2.32 -16.38
CA LYS A 17 4.12 2.50 -15.56
C LYS A 17 3.94 3.65 -14.56
N ASN A 18 3.53 4.83 -15.04
CA ASN A 18 3.31 6.00 -14.19
C ASN A 18 2.25 5.72 -13.10
N LYS A 19 1.12 5.09 -13.45
CA LYS A 19 0.08 4.73 -12.46
C LYS A 19 0.60 3.78 -11.39
N LEU A 20 1.40 2.79 -11.78
CA LEU A 20 2.00 1.86 -10.82
C LEU A 20 2.99 2.56 -9.90
N GLU A 21 3.86 3.42 -10.43
CA GLU A 21 4.80 4.22 -9.62
C GLU A 21 4.05 5.11 -8.61
N LYS A 22 2.91 5.70 -9.00
CA LYS A 22 2.05 6.46 -8.08
C LYS A 22 1.37 5.57 -7.03
N CYS A 23 0.87 4.40 -7.41
CA CYS A 23 0.37 3.41 -6.44
C CYS A 23 1.45 2.97 -5.45
N ALA A 24 2.68 2.74 -5.93
CA ALA A 24 3.82 2.36 -5.11
C ALA A 24 4.13 3.46 -4.08
N TRP A 25 4.14 4.72 -4.52
CA TRP A 25 4.34 5.85 -3.63
C TRP A 25 3.25 5.96 -2.54
N VAL A 26 1.97 5.79 -2.91
CA VAL A 26 0.87 5.75 -1.94
C VAL A 26 1.00 4.56 -0.98
N ASN A 27 1.43 3.39 -1.46
CA ASN A 27 1.63 2.21 -0.59
C ASN A 27 2.75 2.42 0.43
N ALA A 28 3.87 3.03 0.00
CA ALA A 28 4.95 3.40 0.90
C ALA A 28 4.48 4.35 2.01
N LYS A 29 3.58 5.30 1.71
CA LYS A 29 2.96 6.19 2.70
C LYS A 29 2.07 5.44 3.69
N TYR A 30 1.28 4.45 3.23
CA TYR A 30 0.54 3.55 4.11
C TYR A 30 1.48 2.78 5.05
N GLN A 31 2.53 2.18 4.51
CA GLN A 31 3.53 1.44 5.29
C GLN A 31 4.21 2.33 6.33
N GLN A 32 4.68 3.52 5.93
CA GLN A 32 5.30 4.51 6.81
C GLN A 32 4.37 4.94 7.96
N SER A 33 3.07 5.06 7.68
CA SER A 33 2.07 5.54 8.65
C SER A 33 1.53 4.42 9.56
N THR A 34 1.83 3.16 9.26
CA THR A 34 1.38 2.00 10.03
C THR A 34 2.28 1.74 11.24
N VAL A 35 2.20 2.65 12.22
CA VAL A 35 2.97 2.61 13.46
C VAL A 35 2.03 2.29 14.63
N PRO A 36 2.38 1.37 15.55
CA PRO A 36 1.56 1.08 16.72
C PRO A 36 1.19 2.35 17.52
N GLY A 37 -0.09 2.51 17.79
CA GLY A 37 -0.65 3.70 18.45
C GLY A 37 -1.27 4.71 17.49
N THR A 38 -0.96 4.66 16.18
CA THR A 38 -1.61 5.51 15.18
C THR A 38 -3.09 5.15 15.03
N ALA A 39 -3.97 6.15 15.08
CA ALA A 39 -5.37 5.94 14.77
C ALA A 39 -5.54 5.66 13.27
N THR A 40 -6.26 4.60 12.92
CA THR A 40 -6.47 4.22 11.51
C THR A 40 -7.36 5.22 10.76
N ALA A 41 -8.16 6.01 11.49
CA ALA A 41 -8.87 7.16 10.93
C ALA A 41 -7.91 8.25 10.43
N ASP A 42 -6.80 8.50 11.12
CA ASP A 42 -5.80 9.49 10.68
C ASP A 42 -5.13 9.01 9.39
N ILE A 43 -4.80 7.71 9.30
CA ILE A 43 -4.28 7.09 8.07
C ILE A 43 -5.28 7.25 6.92
N PHE A 44 -6.57 7.08 7.18
CA PHE A 44 -7.62 7.30 6.18
C PHE A 44 -7.70 8.76 5.72
N GLU A 45 -7.63 9.74 6.62
CA GLU A 45 -7.64 11.15 6.23
C GLU A 45 -6.38 11.54 5.45
N MET A 46 -5.21 11.06 5.87
CA MET A 46 -3.95 11.28 5.14
C MET A 46 -3.98 10.65 3.74
N CYS A 47 -4.62 9.49 3.56
CA CYS A 47 -4.60 8.86 2.24
C CYS A 47 -5.28 9.71 1.17
N LYS A 48 -6.31 10.50 1.52
CA LYS A 48 -6.94 11.44 0.59
C LYS A 48 -5.93 12.44 0.04
N THR A 49 -5.05 12.96 0.89
CA THR A 49 -4.02 13.92 0.45
C THR A 49 -2.95 13.22 -0.38
N TRP A 50 -2.54 11.99 -0.04
CA TRP A 50 -1.58 11.23 -0.84
C TRP A 50 -2.11 10.97 -2.25
N TYR A 51 -3.38 10.59 -2.39
CA TYR A 51 -4.00 10.42 -3.70
C TYR A 51 -4.05 11.72 -4.51
N ALA A 52 -4.39 12.84 -3.87
CA ALA A 52 -4.37 14.16 -4.51
C ALA A 52 -2.95 14.57 -4.96
N GLU A 53 -1.95 14.41 -4.10
CA GLU A 53 -0.53 14.70 -4.39
C GLU A 53 0.03 13.82 -5.52
N ALA A 54 -0.45 12.57 -5.61
CA ALA A 54 -0.12 11.67 -6.69
C ALA A 54 -0.77 12.04 -8.03
N GLY A 55 -1.72 12.99 -8.05
CA GLY A 55 -2.48 13.41 -9.23
C GLY A 55 -3.76 12.60 -9.48
N PHE A 56 -4.24 11.86 -8.47
CA PHE A 56 -5.34 10.88 -8.56
C PHE A 56 -6.36 11.06 -7.41
N GLU A 57 -6.76 12.30 -7.13
CA GLU A 57 -7.53 12.73 -5.94
C GLU A 57 -8.76 11.86 -5.62
N ASP A 58 -9.49 11.38 -6.63
CA ASP A 58 -10.74 10.64 -6.42
C ASP A 58 -10.59 9.10 -6.45
N GLU A 59 -9.40 8.58 -6.73
CA GLU A 59 -9.19 7.12 -6.86
C GLU A 59 -9.42 6.37 -5.54
N TRP A 60 -9.14 7.00 -4.40
CA TRP A 60 -9.40 6.38 -3.09
C TRP A 60 -10.88 6.03 -2.87
N LYS A 61 -11.80 6.71 -3.57
CA LYS A 61 -13.25 6.48 -3.46
C LYS A 61 -13.71 5.23 -4.22
N LYS A 62 -12.91 4.75 -5.17
CA LYS A 62 -13.31 3.67 -6.11
C LYS A 62 -13.06 2.26 -5.56
N HIS A 63 -12.28 2.14 -4.50
CA HIS A 63 -11.89 0.88 -3.89
C HIS A 63 -11.58 1.11 -2.40
N HIS A 64 -11.71 0.10 -1.54
CA HIS A 64 -11.21 0.24 -0.16
C HIS A 64 -9.69 0.12 -0.16
N GLN A 65 -8.96 0.85 0.68
CA GLN A 65 -7.49 0.88 0.55
C GLN A 65 -6.75 -0.11 1.46
N GLY A 66 -7.51 -0.95 2.17
CA GLY A 66 -6.98 -2.03 3.00
C GLY A 66 -7.26 -1.80 4.48
N GLY A 67 -6.56 -2.56 5.32
CA GLY A 67 -6.71 -2.53 6.77
C GLY A 67 -6.11 -3.77 7.41
N ALA A 68 -6.50 -4.07 8.65
CA ALA A 68 -5.97 -5.24 9.34
C ALA A 68 -6.41 -6.54 8.66
N ILE A 69 -5.50 -7.52 8.69
CA ILE A 69 -5.70 -8.87 8.14
C ILE A 69 -5.30 -9.90 9.19
N GLY A 70 -5.92 -11.08 9.14
CA GLY A 70 -5.69 -12.14 10.11
C GLY A 70 -6.25 -13.47 9.64
N TYR A 71 -7.21 -13.99 10.40
CA TYR A 71 -7.98 -15.17 9.99
C TYR A 71 -8.96 -14.82 8.88
N ASN A 72 -9.57 -13.64 8.96
CA ASN A 72 -10.37 -13.09 7.88
C ASN A 72 -9.48 -12.47 6.79
N ASP A 73 -10.02 -12.40 5.57
CA ASP A 73 -9.40 -11.68 4.46
C ASP A 73 -9.15 -10.20 4.80
N ARG A 74 -10.07 -9.61 5.57
CA ARG A 74 -9.92 -8.36 6.31
C ARG A 74 -10.58 -8.50 7.67
N GLU A 75 -9.81 -8.31 8.75
CA GLU A 75 -10.40 -8.15 10.09
C GLU A 75 -11.13 -6.80 10.17
N TYR A 76 -10.60 -5.80 9.47
CA TYR A 76 -11.31 -4.58 9.10
C TYR A 76 -10.65 -3.92 7.90
N VAL A 77 -11.40 -3.03 7.24
CA VAL A 77 -10.87 -2.05 6.28
C VAL A 77 -10.97 -0.66 6.88
N ILE A 78 -10.09 0.26 6.51
CA ILE A 78 -10.20 1.67 6.93
C ILE A 78 -11.36 2.37 6.22
N TYR A 79 -12.07 3.23 6.94
CA TYR A 79 -13.18 4.03 6.44
C TYR A 79 -13.30 5.32 7.27
N PRO A 80 -14.07 6.34 6.82
CA PRO A 80 -14.23 7.58 7.58
C PRO A 80 -14.78 7.32 8.99
N GLY A 81 -14.05 7.75 10.02
CA GLY A 81 -14.48 7.62 11.42
C GLY A 81 -14.30 6.23 12.04
N ILE A 82 -13.52 5.34 11.41
CA ILE A 82 -13.10 4.07 12.03
C ILE A 82 -12.43 4.32 13.38
N LYS A 83 -12.72 3.48 14.39
CA LYS A 83 -12.22 3.65 15.77
C LYS A 83 -11.04 2.76 16.12
N GLU A 84 -10.45 2.13 15.10
CA GLU A 84 -9.33 1.21 15.27
C GLU A 84 -8.01 1.95 15.37
N VAL A 85 -7.08 1.34 16.10
CA VAL A 85 -5.72 1.83 16.31
C VAL A 85 -4.76 0.72 15.90
N VAL A 86 -3.69 1.09 15.21
CA VAL A 86 -2.63 0.15 14.84
C VAL A 86 -2.04 -0.46 16.11
N ARG A 87 -1.98 -1.80 16.17
CA ARG A 87 -1.40 -2.53 17.32
C ARG A 87 -0.02 -3.07 16.98
N ASP A 88 0.80 -3.22 18.02
CA ASP A 88 2.09 -3.90 17.91
C ASP A 88 1.86 -5.37 17.53
N LYS A 89 2.65 -5.86 16.57
CA LYS A 89 2.56 -7.21 15.98
C LYS A 89 1.25 -7.50 15.26
N GLN A 90 0.55 -6.47 14.78
CA GLN A 90 -0.67 -6.63 13.96
C GLN A 90 -0.32 -6.67 12.48
N ALA A 91 -0.95 -7.58 11.75
CA ALA A 91 -0.81 -7.65 10.32
C ALA A 91 -1.79 -6.69 9.61
N PHE A 92 -1.30 -6.02 8.56
CA PHE A 92 -2.07 -5.15 7.68
C PHE A 92 -1.88 -5.57 6.23
N ALA A 93 -2.95 -5.56 5.46
CA ALA A 93 -2.91 -5.69 4.00
C ALA A 93 -3.40 -4.39 3.38
N TRP A 94 -2.44 -3.54 2.99
CA TRP A 94 -2.69 -2.31 2.25
C TRP A 94 -2.75 -2.61 0.76
N ASN A 95 -3.72 -2.02 0.07
CA ASN A 95 -3.92 -2.29 -1.35
C ASN A 95 -4.31 -1.05 -2.19
N PRO A 96 -3.50 0.03 -2.13
CA PRO A 96 -3.75 1.23 -2.91
C PRO A 96 -3.93 0.91 -4.38
N THR A 97 -5.02 1.44 -4.92
CA THR A 97 -5.44 1.25 -6.31
C THR A 97 -5.63 2.59 -6.99
N ILE A 98 -5.10 2.69 -8.20
CA ILE A 98 -5.40 3.73 -9.20
C ILE A 98 -5.92 2.96 -10.40
N THR A 99 -7.04 3.33 -10.98
CA THR A 99 -7.71 2.58 -12.07
C THR A 99 -6.71 2.08 -13.13
N GLY A 100 -6.51 0.76 -13.18
CA GLY A 100 -5.55 0.07 -14.04
C GLY A 100 -4.26 -0.43 -13.36
N ALA A 101 -3.96 0.00 -12.13
CA ALA A 101 -2.79 -0.38 -11.34
C ALA A 101 -3.15 -0.61 -9.86
N LYS A 102 -2.45 -1.53 -9.20
CA LYS A 102 -2.59 -1.82 -7.77
C LYS A 102 -1.24 -2.22 -7.20
N ILE A 103 -0.96 -1.82 -5.98
CA ILE A 103 0.11 -2.39 -5.16
C ILE A 103 -0.57 -3.03 -3.96
N GLU A 104 -0.20 -4.26 -3.61
CA GLU A 104 -0.71 -4.92 -2.40
C GLU A 104 0.36 -5.83 -1.81
N ASP A 105 0.61 -5.63 -0.52
CA ASP A 105 1.46 -6.46 0.30
C ASP A 105 0.87 -6.58 1.70
N THR A 106 1.22 -7.68 2.38
CA THR A 106 0.95 -7.83 3.81
C THR A 106 2.18 -7.40 4.60
N ILE A 107 1.98 -6.53 5.58
CA ILE A 107 3.00 -6.12 6.55
C ILE A 107 2.64 -6.56 7.96
N ILE A 108 3.64 -6.75 8.82
CA ILE A 108 3.48 -6.79 10.28
C ILE A 108 3.97 -5.46 10.85
N ALA A 109 3.13 -4.77 11.61
CA ALA A 109 3.48 -3.53 12.29
C ALA A 109 4.23 -3.83 13.59
N TYR A 110 5.33 -3.13 13.84
CA TYR A 110 6.12 -3.20 15.07
C TYR A 110 6.36 -1.79 15.62
N LYS A 111 6.76 -1.68 16.89
CA LYS A 111 7.03 -0.37 17.53
C LYS A 111 8.14 0.43 16.84
N ASP A 112 9.10 -0.26 16.23
CA ASP A 112 10.31 0.29 15.61
C ASP A 112 10.29 0.24 14.07
N GLY A 113 9.19 -0.23 13.46
CA GLY A 113 9.05 -0.29 12.01
C GLY A 113 7.97 -1.28 11.56
N PHE A 114 8.13 -1.82 10.37
CA PHE A 114 7.26 -2.88 9.86
C PHE A 114 8.09 -3.90 9.08
N GLU A 115 7.53 -5.08 8.90
CA GLU A 115 8.10 -6.15 8.08
C GLU A 115 7.13 -6.50 6.94
N VAL A 116 7.61 -6.51 5.70
CA VAL A 116 6.83 -7.00 4.56
C VAL A 116 6.96 -8.52 4.47
N VAL A 117 5.89 -9.25 4.79
CA VAL A 117 5.91 -10.73 4.84
C VAL A 117 5.55 -11.40 3.50
N THR A 118 5.27 -10.60 2.48
CA THR A 118 4.93 -11.05 1.12
C THR A 118 6.01 -10.71 0.09
N LYS A 119 7.20 -10.31 0.54
CA LYS A 119 8.35 -10.09 -0.34
C LYS A 119 8.74 -11.40 -1.02
N THR A 120 8.88 -11.37 -2.35
CA THR A 120 9.13 -12.55 -3.18
C THR A 120 10.44 -12.37 -3.93
N GLY A 121 11.40 -13.27 -3.65
CA GLY A 121 12.79 -13.31 -4.15
C GLY A 121 13.14 -12.32 -5.27
N ASP A 122 13.11 -12.80 -6.51
CA ASP A 122 13.57 -12.06 -7.69
C ASP A 122 12.47 -11.21 -8.36
N TRP A 123 11.38 -10.91 -7.64
CA TRP A 123 10.34 -10.04 -8.20
C TRP A 123 10.89 -8.61 -8.34
N PRO A 124 10.68 -7.92 -9.48
CA PRO A 124 11.18 -6.56 -9.67
C PRO A 124 10.55 -5.61 -8.66
N VAL A 125 11.30 -4.56 -8.32
CA VAL A 125 10.91 -3.60 -7.28
C VAL A 125 11.07 -2.16 -7.76
N ILE A 126 10.17 -1.30 -7.25
CA ILE A 126 10.26 0.16 -7.31
C ILE A 126 10.72 0.64 -5.94
N ASP A 127 11.88 1.27 -5.87
CA ASP A 127 12.36 1.91 -4.63
C ASP A 127 11.71 3.28 -4.49
N VAL A 128 10.84 3.42 -3.48
CA VAL A 128 10.22 4.70 -3.12
C VAL A 128 10.98 5.33 -1.97
N GLU A 129 11.50 6.54 -2.15
CA GLU A 129 12.18 7.29 -1.09
C GLU A 129 11.20 8.24 -0.38
N LEU A 130 11.03 8.08 0.94
CA LEU A 130 10.27 8.97 1.80
C LEU A 130 11.11 9.33 3.03
N ASP A 131 11.29 10.63 3.31
CA ASP A 131 12.01 11.15 4.48
C ASP A 131 13.40 10.51 4.68
N GLY A 132 14.14 10.31 3.59
CA GLY A 132 15.48 9.70 3.59
C GLY A 132 15.50 8.19 3.87
N LYS A 133 14.34 7.53 3.82
CA LYS A 133 14.21 6.07 3.91
C LYS A 133 13.66 5.49 2.61
N VAL A 134 14.14 4.31 2.23
CA VAL A 134 13.68 3.59 1.03
C VAL A 134 12.64 2.54 1.42
N TYR A 135 11.54 2.51 0.68
CA TYR A 135 10.40 1.61 0.83
C TYR A 135 10.23 0.81 -0.48
N PRO A 136 10.81 -0.40 -0.59
CA PRO A 136 10.70 -1.21 -1.80
C PRO A 136 9.25 -1.67 -2.03
N GLN A 137 8.73 -1.41 -3.23
CA GLN A 137 7.37 -1.79 -3.65
C GLN A 137 7.46 -2.78 -4.82
N PRO A 138 6.49 -3.70 -4.98
CA PRO A 138 6.50 -4.63 -6.11
C PRO A 138 6.26 -3.91 -7.44
N ASP A 139 7.09 -4.20 -8.43
CA ASP A 139 6.96 -3.68 -9.79
C ASP A 139 6.22 -4.69 -10.71
N ILE A 140 6.05 -4.34 -11.97
CA ILE A 140 5.58 -5.23 -13.03
C ILE A 140 6.74 -6.10 -13.55
N LEU A 141 6.51 -7.40 -13.60
CA LEU A 141 7.39 -8.32 -14.29
C LEU A 141 7.14 -8.29 -15.80
N ILE A 142 8.14 -7.88 -16.58
CA ILE A 142 8.07 -7.91 -18.05
C ILE A 142 8.45 -9.29 -18.58
N ARG A 143 7.65 -9.81 -19.52
CA ARG A 143 7.85 -11.11 -20.19
C ARG A 143 7.64 -11.06 -21.69
#